data_AF-A0A940YN86-F1
#
_entry.id   AF-A0A940YN86-F1
#
_cell.length_a   1.000
_cell.length_b   1.000
_cell.length_c   1.000
_cell.angle_alpha   90.00
_cell.angle_beta   90.00
_cell.angle_gamma   90.00
#
_symmetry.space_group_name_H-M   'P 1'
#
loop_
_entity.id
_entity.type
_entity.pdbx_description
1 polymer ?
#
loop_
_entity_poly.entity_id
_entity_poly.type
_entity_poly.pdbx_seq_one_letter_code
_entity_poly.pdbx_strand_id
1 'polypeptide(L)'
;MTNDELREELFKLHEKLDRVLALLDVKAASAQKKASDRKAKQEKTLPLTEEEIKQQQERFHELFSRWMSGFEIEVQSELEAADADALRRFADANNLNITTKTPKARALQLIAARFREKRQLMHGLPSRRDADA
;
A
#
# COMPACT_ATOMS: atom_id res chain seq x y z
N MET A 1 14.68 -54.29 8.91
CA MET A 1 14.63 -53.33 10.02
C MET A 1 15.39 -53.89 11.19
N THR A 2 16.70 -53.74 11.15
CA THR A 2 17.59 -53.99 12.28
C THR A 2 17.47 -52.85 13.29
N ASN A 3 17.93 -53.07 14.52
CA ASN A 3 17.86 -52.08 15.60
C ASN A 3 18.65 -50.80 15.24
N ASP A 4 19.71 -50.93 14.45
CA ASP A 4 20.51 -49.80 13.96
C ASP A 4 19.78 -48.97 12.89
N GLU A 5 19.05 -49.61 11.97
CA GLU A 5 18.21 -48.89 10.99
C GLU A 5 17.13 -48.05 11.69
N LEU A 6 16.54 -48.57 12.77
CA LEU A 6 15.56 -47.85 13.60
C LEU A 6 16.18 -46.64 14.32
N ARG A 7 17.43 -46.76 14.78
CA ARG A 7 18.17 -45.67 15.44
C ARG A 7 18.52 -44.55 14.45
N GLU A 8 18.94 -44.89 13.24
CA GLU A 8 19.20 -43.91 12.18
C GLU A 8 17.93 -43.17 11.77
N GLU A 9 16.82 -43.86 11.58
CA GLU A 9 15.55 -43.22 11.24
C GLU A 9 15.04 -42.31 12.37
N LEU A 10 15.22 -42.70 13.63
CA LEU A 10 14.93 -41.85 14.80
C LEU A 10 15.81 -40.58 14.82
N PHE A 11 17.08 -40.71 14.47
CA PHE A 11 18.00 -39.57 14.42
C PHE A 11 17.59 -38.58 13.31
N LYS A 12 17.29 -39.08 12.11
CA LYS A 12 16.77 -38.26 11.00
C LYS A 12 15.47 -37.56 11.36
N LEU A 13 14.61 -38.19 12.16
CA LEU A 13 13.36 -37.59 12.62
C LEU A 13 13.61 -36.42 13.58
N HIS A 14 14.57 -36.56 14.50
CA HIS A 14 14.96 -35.49 15.43
C HIS A 14 15.53 -34.28 14.68
N GLU A 15 16.45 -34.48 13.72
CA GLU A 15 17.00 -33.36 12.94
C GLU A 15 15.91 -32.61 12.14
N LYS A 16 14.93 -33.34 11.61
CA LYS A 16 13.79 -32.73 10.90
C LYS A 16 12.92 -31.92 11.86
N LEU A 17 12.68 -32.42 13.07
CA LEU A 17 11.92 -31.72 14.10
C LEU A 17 12.63 -30.42 14.53
N ASP A 18 13.93 -30.48 14.77
CA ASP A 18 14.73 -29.30 15.13
C ASP A 18 14.70 -28.24 14.02
N ARG A 19 14.77 -28.67 12.76
CA ARG A 19 14.65 -27.75 11.62
C ARG A 19 13.28 -27.10 11.53
N VAL A 20 12.21 -27.83 11.83
CA VAL A 20 10.83 -27.29 11.86
C VAL A 20 10.66 -26.30 13.01
N LEU A 21 11.19 -26.61 14.20
CA LEU A 21 11.18 -25.71 15.35
C LEU A 21 11.94 -24.41 15.06
N ALA A 22 13.13 -24.50 14.46
CA ALA A 22 13.90 -23.32 14.06
C ALA A 22 13.14 -22.44 13.06
N LEU A 23 12.42 -23.03 12.09
CA LEU A 23 11.59 -22.28 11.15
C LEU A 23 10.38 -21.61 11.82
N LEU A 24 9.80 -22.25 12.84
CA LEU A 24 8.71 -21.67 13.63
C LEU A 24 9.20 -20.49 14.48
N ASP A 25 10.38 -20.57 15.08
CA ASP A 25 10.97 -19.48 15.85
C ASP A 25 11.31 -18.27 14.96
N VAL A 26 11.88 -18.49 13.77
CA VAL A 26 12.13 -17.41 12.80
C VAL A 26 10.82 -16.76 12.36
N LYS A 27 9.75 -17.54 12.17
CA LYS A 27 8.43 -17.03 11.81
C LYS A 27 7.79 -16.27 12.96
N ALA A 28 7.93 -16.74 14.20
CA ALA A 28 7.44 -16.08 15.40
C ALA A 28 8.16 -14.75 15.64
N ALA A 29 9.50 -14.73 15.54
CA ALA A 29 10.31 -13.52 15.64
C ALA A 29 9.98 -12.50 14.53
N SER A 30 9.72 -12.98 13.31
CA SER A 30 9.27 -12.12 12.20
C SER A 30 7.87 -11.55 12.42
N ALA A 31 6.96 -12.34 13.02
CA ALA A 31 5.61 -11.90 13.37
C ALA A 31 5.63 -10.88 14.53
N GLN A 32 6.48 -11.10 15.53
CA GLN A 32 6.67 -10.17 16.64
C GLN A 32 7.26 -8.83 16.18
N LYS A 33 8.29 -8.84 15.31
CA LYS A 33 8.81 -7.60 14.69
C LYS A 33 7.72 -6.82 13.95
N LYS A 34 6.93 -7.50 13.11
CA LYS A 34 5.79 -6.86 12.41
C LYS A 34 4.71 -6.33 13.36
N ALA A 35 4.50 -6.98 14.51
CA ALA A 35 3.51 -6.54 15.50
C ALA A 35 4.01 -5.33 16.31
N SER A 36 5.28 -5.27 16.67
CA SER A 36 5.89 -4.11 17.33
C SER A 36 5.97 -2.90 16.40
N ASP A 37 6.28 -3.09 15.11
CA ASP A 37 6.27 -2.01 14.11
C ASP A 37 4.85 -1.44 13.89
N ARG A 38 3.82 -2.28 14.02
CA ARG A 38 2.41 -1.86 13.96
C ARG A 38 1.97 -1.10 15.22
N LYS A 39 2.44 -1.48 16.40
CA LYS A 39 2.15 -0.77 17.66
C LYS A 39 2.89 0.57 17.75
N ALA A 40 4.15 0.64 17.31
CA ALA A 40 4.91 1.89 17.26
C ALA A 40 4.32 2.92 16.29
N LYS A 41 3.63 2.48 15.22
CA LYS A 41 2.91 3.37 14.29
C LYS A 41 1.57 3.90 14.80
N GLN A 42 1.04 3.36 15.90
CA GLN A 42 -0.23 3.82 16.51
C GLN A 42 -0.02 4.91 17.57
N GLU A 43 1.19 5.11 18.07
CA GLU A 43 1.50 6.25 18.94
C GLU A 43 1.75 7.49 18.09
N LYS A 44 0.68 8.25 17.86
CA LYS A 44 0.67 9.61 17.29
C LYS A 44 1.15 9.65 15.83
N THR A 45 0.20 9.57 14.90
CA THR A 45 0.41 10.10 13.54
C THR A 45 0.78 11.57 13.66
N LEU A 46 2.09 11.85 13.67
CA LEU A 46 2.60 13.19 13.48
C LEU A 46 2.03 13.73 12.16
N PRO A 47 1.69 15.04 12.09
CA PRO A 47 1.39 15.68 10.82
C PRO A 47 2.53 15.40 9.85
N LEU A 48 2.22 15.08 8.58
CA LEU A 48 3.24 14.82 7.57
C LEU A 48 4.23 15.99 7.55
N THR A 49 5.53 15.69 7.51
CA THR A 49 6.53 16.74 7.33
C THR A 49 6.42 17.31 5.91
N GLU A 50 6.84 18.56 5.70
CA GLU A 50 6.79 19.21 4.38
C GLU A 50 7.56 18.40 3.31
N GLU A 51 8.61 17.70 3.71
CA GLU A 51 9.37 16.78 2.85
C GLU A 51 8.56 15.57 2.42
N GLU A 52 7.82 14.94 3.35
CA GLU A 52 6.92 13.83 3.02
C GLU A 52 5.79 14.29 2.11
N ILE A 53 5.24 15.49 2.34
CA ILE A 53 4.21 16.07 1.48
C ILE A 53 4.74 16.24 0.05
N LYS A 54 5.94 16.79 -0.12
CA LYS A 54 6.58 16.92 -1.44
C LYS A 54 6.77 15.57 -2.12
N GLN A 55 7.28 14.56 -1.43
CA GLN A 55 7.48 13.22 -2.00
C GLN A 55 6.15 12.59 -2.44
N GLN A 56 5.08 12.73 -1.65
CA GLN A 56 3.77 12.21 -2.02
C GLN A 56 3.15 12.99 -3.19
N GLN A 57 3.43 14.29 -3.31
CA GLN A 57 3.00 15.12 -4.45
C GLN A 57 3.75 14.77 -5.73
N GLU A 58 5.06 14.51 -5.65
CA GLU A 58 5.87 14.03 -6.79
C GLU A 58 5.35 12.68 -7.26
N ARG A 59 5.15 11.74 -6.32
CA ARG A 59 4.57 10.43 -6.63
C ARG A 59 3.16 10.54 -7.23
N PHE A 60 2.36 11.50 -6.76
CA PHE A 60 1.06 11.79 -7.36
C PHE A 60 1.21 12.26 -8.81
N HIS A 61 2.21 13.09 -9.10
CA HIS A 61 2.48 13.56 -10.45
C HIS A 61 2.94 12.43 -11.39
N GLU A 62 3.78 11.53 -10.90
CA GLU A 62 4.23 10.35 -11.65
C GLU A 62 3.06 9.41 -11.96
N LEU A 63 2.27 9.05 -10.95
CA LEU A 63 1.09 8.20 -11.12
C LEU A 63 0.08 8.85 -12.06
N PHE A 64 -0.13 10.17 -11.94
CA PHE A 64 -0.99 10.91 -12.85
C PHE A 64 -0.46 10.89 -14.29
N SER A 65 0.85 11.05 -14.49
CA SER A 65 1.47 11.04 -15.83
C SER A 65 1.37 9.65 -16.48
N ARG A 66 1.57 8.58 -15.70
CA ARG A 66 1.36 7.19 -16.16
C ARG A 66 -0.10 6.92 -16.49
N TRP A 67 -1.01 7.41 -15.66
CA TRP A 67 -2.46 7.32 -15.89
C TRP A 67 -2.85 8.04 -17.19
N MET A 68 -2.33 9.25 -17.42
CA MET A 68 -2.52 10.00 -18.67
C MET A 68 -1.93 9.30 -19.90
N SER A 69 -0.86 8.52 -19.72
CA SER A 69 -0.22 7.74 -20.78
C SER A 69 -0.99 6.46 -21.15
N GLY A 70 -2.16 6.21 -20.54
CA GLY A 70 -3.02 5.06 -20.83
C GLY A 70 -2.82 3.85 -19.91
N PHE A 71 -1.93 3.94 -18.91
CA PHE A 71 -1.69 2.86 -17.93
C PHE A 71 -2.68 2.93 -16.75
N GLU A 72 -3.96 3.19 -17.03
CA GLU A 72 -4.96 3.46 -16.00
C GLU A 72 -5.15 2.26 -15.05
N ILE A 73 -5.18 1.04 -15.60
CA ILE A 73 -5.39 -0.21 -14.85
C ILE A 73 -4.19 -0.51 -13.94
N GLU A 74 -2.97 -0.27 -14.42
CA GLU A 74 -1.74 -0.51 -13.64
C GLU A 74 -1.64 0.47 -12.47
N VAL A 75 -1.93 1.75 -12.71
CA VAL A 75 -1.97 2.78 -11.66
C VAL A 75 -3.05 2.45 -10.63
N GLN A 76 -4.22 1.98 -11.08
CA GLN A 76 -5.27 1.54 -10.16
C GLN A 76 -4.85 0.32 -9.35
N SER A 77 -4.20 -0.68 -9.97
CA SER A 77 -3.67 -1.85 -9.27
C SER A 77 -2.59 -1.49 -8.26
N GLU A 78 -1.72 -0.51 -8.56
CA GLU A 78 -0.68 -0.02 -7.65
C GLU A 78 -1.30 0.68 -6.44
N LEU A 79 -2.32 1.51 -6.67
CA LEU A 79 -3.08 2.17 -5.60
C LEU A 79 -3.89 1.15 -4.78
N GLU A 80 -4.45 0.12 -5.39
CA GLU A 80 -5.16 -0.95 -4.70
C GLU A 80 -4.22 -1.87 -3.91
N ALA A 81 -2.97 -2.03 -4.31
CA ALA A 81 -1.96 -2.75 -3.54
C ALA A 81 -1.52 -1.98 -2.29
N ALA A 82 -1.68 -0.65 -2.26
CA ALA A 82 -1.30 0.17 -1.11
C ALA A 82 -2.24 0.00 0.10
N ASP A 83 -1.69 0.16 1.30
CA ASP A 83 -2.45 0.09 2.54
C ASP A 83 -3.43 1.26 2.68
N ALA A 84 -4.52 1.04 3.42
CA ALA A 84 -5.55 2.05 3.66
C ALA A 84 -4.98 3.33 4.30
N ASP A 85 -4.02 3.19 5.23
CA ASP A 85 -3.37 4.34 5.87
C ASP A 85 -2.40 5.06 4.93
N ALA A 86 -1.72 4.33 4.04
CA ALA A 86 -0.86 4.94 3.02
C ALA A 86 -1.70 5.75 2.02
N LEU A 87 -2.86 5.23 1.60
CA LEU A 87 -3.80 5.95 0.74
C LEU A 87 -4.41 7.18 1.41
N ARG A 88 -4.71 7.11 2.71
CA ARG A 88 -5.19 8.26 3.48
C ARG A 88 -4.13 9.36 3.56
N ARG A 89 -2.89 9.02 3.87
CA ARG A 89 -1.76 9.96 3.90
C ARG A 89 -1.46 10.55 2.53
N PHE A 90 -1.48 9.72 1.49
CA PHE A 90 -1.30 10.16 0.12
C PHE A 90 -2.39 11.14 -0.30
N ALA A 91 -3.64 10.88 0.08
CA ALA A 91 -4.74 11.78 -0.19
C ALA A 91 -4.62 13.10 0.61
N ASP A 92 -4.32 13.00 1.90
CA ASP A 92 -4.11 14.15 2.78
C ASP A 92 -3.00 15.09 2.24
N ALA A 93 -1.86 14.52 1.82
CA ALA A 93 -0.76 15.26 1.19
C ALA A 93 -1.12 15.96 -0.14
N ASN A 94 -2.18 15.48 -0.81
CA ASN A 94 -2.70 16.02 -2.06
C ASN A 94 -3.97 16.86 -1.86
N ASN A 95 -4.22 17.34 -0.64
CA ASN A 95 -5.37 18.18 -0.28
C ASN A 95 -6.71 17.56 -0.73
N LEU A 96 -6.82 16.24 -0.59
CA LEU A 96 -8.09 15.52 -0.73
C LEU A 96 -8.80 15.53 0.62
N ASN A 97 -10.12 15.76 0.58
CA ASN A 97 -10.94 15.78 1.79
C ASN A 97 -11.11 14.35 2.34
N ILE A 98 -10.13 13.90 3.13
CA ILE A 98 -10.08 12.58 3.76
C ILE A 98 -10.04 12.75 5.28
N THR A 99 -10.74 11.86 5.96
CA THR A 99 -10.70 11.74 7.41
C THR A 99 -10.02 10.43 7.78
N THR A 100 -9.56 10.31 9.03
CA THR A 100 -8.97 9.06 9.56
C THR A 100 -9.92 7.85 9.48
N LYS A 101 -11.23 8.10 9.35
CA LYS A 101 -12.27 7.06 9.21
C LYS A 101 -12.62 6.74 7.76
N THR A 102 -12.05 7.45 6.77
CA THR A 102 -12.38 7.22 5.36
C THR A 102 -11.97 5.80 4.94
N PRO A 103 -12.89 4.98 4.40
CA PRO A 103 -12.56 3.63 3.97
C PRO A 103 -11.66 3.64 2.72
N LYS A 104 -10.85 2.60 2.55
CA LYS A 104 -9.90 2.45 1.43
C LYS A 104 -10.56 2.69 0.06
N ALA A 105 -11.72 2.09 -0.17
CA ALA A 105 -12.48 2.27 -1.40
C ALA A 105 -12.83 3.74 -1.67
N ARG A 106 -13.20 4.50 -0.62
CA ARG A 106 -13.51 5.94 -0.76
C ARG A 106 -12.25 6.76 -1.01
N ALA A 107 -11.13 6.42 -0.39
CA ALA A 107 -9.84 7.07 -0.66
C ALA A 107 -9.41 6.89 -2.12
N LEU A 108 -9.51 5.67 -2.65
CA LEU A 108 -9.24 5.38 -4.07
C LEU A 108 -10.14 6.17 -5.01
N GLN A 109 -11.45 6.23 -4.73
CA GLN A 109 -12.40 7.02 -5.51
C GLN A 109 -12.02 8.51 -5.54
N LEU A 110 -11.59 9.07 -4.41
CA LEU A 110 -11.17 10.46 -4.32
C LEU A 110 -9.90 10.73 -5.13
N ILE A 111 -8.91 9.86 -5.04
CA ILE A 111 -7.68 9.94 -5.84
C ILE A 111 -8.01 9.88 -7.34
N ALA A 112 -8.83 8.91 -7.76
CA ALA A 112 -9.26 8.79 -9.15
C ALA A 112 -10.10 10.01 -9.62
N ALA A 113 -10.93 10.58 -8.74
CA ALA A 113 -11.66 11.80 -9.03
C ALA A 113 -10.72 12.99 -9.27
N ARG A 114 -9.66 13.14 -8.45
CA ARG A 114 -8.63 14.17 -8.67
C ARG A 114 -7.85 13.98 -9.96
N PHE A 115 -7.52 12.75 -10.34
CA PHE A 115 -6.88 12.50 -11.64
C PHE A 115 -7.79 12.96 -12.79
N ARG A 116 -9.09 12.64 -12.75
CA ARG A 116 -10.05 13.11 -13.75
C ARG A 116 -10.19 14.63 -13.77
N GLU A 117 -10.28 15.27 -12.62
CA GLU A 117 -10.35 16.73 -12.50
C GLU A 117 -9.09 17.40 -13.06
N LYS A 118 -7.90 16.92 -12.69
CA LYS A 118 -6.63 17.43 -13.20
C LYS A 118 -6.52 17.25 -14.72
N ARG A 119 -7.01 16.14 -15.25
CA ARG A 119 -7.12 15.93 -16.71
C ARG A 119 -8.08 16.93 -17.36
N GLN A 120 -9.23 17.18 -16.77
CA GLN A 120 -10.20 18.17 -17.27
C GLN A 120 -9.62 19.59 -17.26
N LEU A 121 -8.86 19.94 -16.23
CA LEU A 121 -8.16 21.23 -16.16
C LEU A 121 -7.08 21.35 -17.25
N MET A 122 -6.33 20.29 -17.53
CA MET A 122 -5.29 20.29 -18.57
C MET A 122 -5.84 20.30 -19.99
N HIS A 123 -6.96 19.62 -20.24
CA HIS A 123 -7.57 19.56 -21.57
C HIS A 123 -8.47 20.76 -21.89
N GLY A 124 -8.70 21.66 -20.93
CA GLY A 124 -9.68 22.74 -21.06
C GLY A 124 -11.10 22.17 -21.13
N LEU A 125 -12.06 22.90 -20.57
CA LEU A 125 -13.46 22.58 -20.79
C LEU A 125 -13.71 22.49 -22.31
N PRO A 126 -14.42 21.49 -22.85
CA PRO A 126 -15.18 21.75 -24.07
C PRO A 126 -16.11 22.92 -23.73
N SER A 127 -15.85 24.07 -24.35
CA SER A 127 -16.66 25.28 -24.24
C SER A 127 -18.13 24.91 -24.39
N ARG A 128 -18.89 24.96 -23.30
CA ARG A 128 -20.34 24.78 -23.31
C ARG A 128 -20.98 26.12 -23.69
N ARG A 129 -20.63 26.59 -24.89
CA ARG A 129 -21.17 27.68 -25.73
C ARG A 129 -20.67 27.25 -27.10
N ASP A 130 -21.44 26.55 -27.93
CA ASP A 130 -22.56 27.10 -28.69
C ASP A 130 -23.61 26.01 -28.95
N ALA A 131 -24.80 26.16 -28.39
CA ALA A 131 -26.00 25.44 -28.80
C ALA A 131 -27.23 26.27 -28.43
N ASP A 132 -27.22 27.55 -28.79
CA ASP A 132 -28.41 28.41 -28.92
C ASP A 132 -27.97 29.80 -29.43
N ALA A 133 -27.89 29.94 -30.76
CA ALA A 133 -27.94 31.20 -31.50
C ALA A 133 -28.15 30.91 -33.00
#